data_AF-A0A2V5U9Q5-F1
#
_entry.id   AF-A0A2V5U9Q5-F1
#
_cell.length_a   1.000
_cell.length_b   1.000
_cell.length_c   1.000
_cell.angle_alpha   90.00
_cell.angle_beta   90.00
_cell.angle_gamma   90.00
#
_symmetry.space_group_name_H-M   'P 1'
#
loop_
_entity.id
_entity.type
_entity.pdbx_description
1 polymer ?
#
loop_
_entity_poly.entity_id
_entity_poly.type
_entity_poly.pdbx_seq_one_letter_code
_entity_poly.pdbx_strand_id
1 'polypeptide(L)'
;MAIGTTVQEENNAYDIDDGVWFHKDDLKKKDGTAYTARETQEMVRDALKDPNFNKQPELHNNCVRVFYAEGHHVDVPCYRKLDADTDKEWQELAGADGFTASDPTEINRWFLDRVEALNKQRDGAGSQLRVMVRLMKRLARSRGENWDMPNGLKLTMLVEECAPSYYERDDEAFYWLLSKLKARLATNLEVENRAQTKTPRDKLTKSTNDANMVELRTRVGEALDKLLILHHADCKQKQAREAWDWVFQSDGFFEAYDKDSAKARALFSKAALVNAGLASTNGAGVIVRAAVGAGVPNLAHSFYGDDSDEQS
;
A
#
# COMPACT_ATOMS: atom_id res chain seq x y z
N MET A 1 -0.62 0.70 -5.41
CA MET A 1 -1.78 0.44 -6.26
C MET A 1 -3.07 0.51 -5.47
N ALA A 2 -4.20 0.35 -6.17
CA ALA A 2 -5.62 0.59 -5.82
C ALA A 2 -5.91 1.94 -5.12
N ILE A 3 -5.44 2.09 -3.89
CA ILE A 3 -5.59 3.31 -3.09
C ILE A 3 -4.31 4.18 -3.06
N GLY A 4 -3.38 3.96 -3.98
CA GLY A 4 -2.23 4.84 -4.16
C GLY A 4 -1.34 4.98 -2.91
N THR A 5 -1.20 3.95 -2.07
CA THR A 5 -0.37 4.02 -0.84
C THR A 5 0.83 3.05 -0.86
N THR A 6 1.27 2.61 -2.04
CA THR A 6 2.50 1.80 -2.19
C THR A 6 3.71 2.65 -1.85
N VAL A 7 4.68 2.05 -1.16
CA VAL A 7 5.99 2.63 -0.87
C VAL A 7 7.05 1.87 -1.67
N GLN A 8 8.15 2.56 -2.00
CA GLN A 8 9.30 1.92 -2.61
C GLN A 8 10.09 1.16 -1.55
N GLU A 9 10.48 -0.07 -1.88
CA GLU A 9 11.26 -0.96 -1.03
C GLU A 9 12.63 -1.21 -1.68
N GLU A 10 13.64 -1.46 -0.85
CA GLU A 10 14.93 -1.95 -1.34
C GLU A 10 14.75 -3.30 -2.06
N ASN A 11 15.59 -3.55 -3.07
CA ASN A 11 15.54 -4.76 -3.91
C ASN A 11 14.17 -5.00 -4.58
N ASN A 12 13.38 -3.95 -4.79
CA ASN A 12 12.04 -4.02 -5.38
C ASN A 12 11.13 -5.05 -4.70
N ALA A 13 11.18 -5.21 -3.37
CA ALA A 13 10.32 -6.15 -2.64
C ALA A 13 8.86 -5.66 -2.54
N TYR A 14 8.27 -5.28 -3.67
CA TYR A 14 6.89 -4.83 -3.77
C TYR A 14 5.93 -5.99 -3.55
N ASP A 15 4.86 -5.68 -2.82
CA ASP A 15 3.69 -6.52 -2.64
C ASP A 15 2.58 -5.99 -3.56
N ILE A 16 2.27 -6.73 -4.62
CA ILE A 16 1.26 -6.40 -5.62
C ILE A 16 0.13 -7.41 -5.51
N ASP A 17 -1.05 -6.95 -5.10
CA ASP A 17 -2.26 -7.77 -5.14
C ASP A 17 -3.01 -7.55 -6.47
N ASP A 18 -3.20 -8.60 -7.26
CA ASP A 18 -4.02 -8.58 -8.47
C ASP A 18 -4.98 -9.78 -8.48
N GLY A 19 -6.21 -9.53 -8.03
CA GLY A 19 -7.20 -10.58 -7.80
C GLY A 19 -7.88 -11.07 -9.07
N VAL A 20 -8.25 -12.35 -9.08
CA VAL A 20 -9.09 -12.94 -10.13
C VAL A 20 -10.47 -13.26 -9.56
N TRP A 21 -11.53 -12.96 -10.31
CA TRP A 21 -12.91 -13.25 -9.94
C TRP A 21 -13.51 -14.29 -10.87
N PHE A 22 -14.26 -15.22 -10.28
CA PHE A 22 -15.09 -16.17 -10.99
C PHE A 22 -16.55 -16.02 -10.57
N HIS A 23 -17.50 -16.26 -11.47
CA HIS A 23 -18.86 -16.54 -11.05
C HIS A 23 -18.87 -17.91 -10.35
N LYS A 24 -19.50 -18.02 -9.18
CA LYS A 24 -19.53 -19.29 -8.43
C LYS A 24 -20.06 -20.45 -9.28
N ASP A 25 -21.04 -20.17 -10.15
CA ASP A 25 -21.66 -21.18 -11.01
C ASP A 25 -20.75 -21.68 -12.13
N ASP A 26 -19.68 -20.95 -12.45
CA ASP A 26 -18.68 -21.33 -13.46
C ASP A 26 -17.51 -22.13 -12.84
N LEU A 27 -17.32 -22.03 -11.52
CA LEU A 27 -16.33 -22.83 -10.77
C LEU A 27 -16.80 -24.28 -10.58
N LYS A 28 -16.94 -25.00 -11.69
CA LYS A 28 -17.36 -26.41 -11.73
C LYS A 28 -16.37 -27.28 -12.50
N LYS A 29 -16.13 -28.48 -12.00
CA LYS A 29 -15.35 -29.54 -12.65
C LYS A 29 -16.15 -30.14 -13.80
N LYS A 30 -15.48 -30.96 -14.63
CA LYS A 30 -16.09 -31.64 -15.79
C LYS A 30 -17.29 -32.52 -15.42
N ASP A 31 -17.33 -33.04 -14.20
CA ASP A 31 -18.43 -33.86 -13.67
C ASP A 31 -19.58 -33.02 -13.07
N GLY A 32 -19.50 -31.70 -13.13
CA GLY A 32 -20.49 -30.76 -12.61
C GLY A 32 -20.33 -30.43 -11.13
N THR A 33 -19.40 -31.07 -10.41
CA THR A 33 -19.13 -30.75 -9.00
C THR A 33 -18.41 -29.42 -8.86
N ALA A 34 -18.70 -28.66 -7.79
CA ALA A 34 -18.05 -27.38 -7.57
C ALA A 34 -16.57 -27.55 -7.19
N TYR A 35 -15.73 -26.60 -7.60
CA TYR A 35 -14.36 -26.50 -7.08
C TYR A 35 -14.39 -26.12 -5.59
N THR A 36 -13.51 -26.74 -4.80
CA THR A 36 -13.16 -26.25 -3.46
C THR A 36 -12.29 -25.00 -3.57
N ALA A 37 -12.11 -24.28 -2.45
CA ALA A 37 -11.22 -23.12 -2.42
C ALA A 37 -9.79 -23.48 -2.81
N ARG A 38 -9.28 -24.61 -2.29
CA ARG A 38 -7.94 -25.09 -2.62
C ARG A 38 -7.80 -25.47 -4.09
N GLU A 39 -8.77 -26.19 -4.65
CA GLU A 39 -8.75 -26.56 -6.07
C GLU A 39 -8.86 -25.32 -6.97
N THR A 40 -9.58 -24.28 -6.54
CA THR A 40 -9.65 -23.00 -7.26
C THR A 40 -8.27 -22.33 -7.30
N GLN A 41 -7.56 -22.27 -6.16
CA GLN A 41 -6.19 -21.75 -6.12
C GLN A 41 -5.23 -22.61 -6.97
N GLU A 42 -5.37 -23.94 -6.95
CA GLU A 42 -4.57 -24.85 -7.78
C GLU A 42 -4.80 -24.62 -9.27
N MET A 43 -6.06 -24.47 -9.70
CA MET A 43 -6.43 -24.15 -11.08
C MET A 43 -5.77 -22.85 -11.54
N VAL A 44 -5.84 -21.79 -10.71
CA VAL A 44 -5.21 -20.50 -11.03
C VAL A 44 -3.69 -20.61 -11.05
N ARG A 45 -3.07 -21.28 -10.08
CA ARG A 45 -1.63 -21.55 -10.08
C ARG A 45 -1.19 -22.28 -11.33
N ASP A 46 -1.92 -23.31 -11.74
CA ASP A 46 -1.56 -24.11 -12.90
C ASP A 46 -1.72 -23.31 -14.20
N ALA A 47 -2.68 -22.39 -14.27
CA ALA A 47 -2.81 -21.43 -15.38
C ALA A 47 -1.68 -20.38 -15.41
N LEU A 48 -1.12 -20.01 -14.24
CA LEU A 48 -0.04 -19.05 -14.11
C LEU A 48 1.36 -19.65 -14.28
N LYS A 49 1.50 -20.98 -14.40
CA LYS A 49 2.81 -21.60 -14.62
C LYS A 49 3.35 -21.20 -15.99
N ASP A 50 4.62 -20.81 -16.02
CA ASP A 50 5.31 -20.46 -17.24
C ASP A 50 6.78 -20.90 -17.16
N PRO A 51 7.34 -21.57 -18.19
CA PRO A 51 8.73 -22.03 -18.17
C PRO A 51 9.78 -20.91 -18.03
N ASN A 52 9.42 -19.66 -18.32
CA ASN A 52 10.31 -18.51 -18.19
C ASN A 52 10.47 -18.04 -16.73
N PHE A 53 9.65 -18.52 -15.79
CA PHE A 53 9.82 -18.19 -14.39
C PHE A 53 10.97 -18.98 -13.75
N ASN A 54 11.94 -18.24 -13.19
CA ASN A 54 13.00 -18.80 -12.35
C ASN A 54 12.46 -19.56 -11.13
N LYS A 55 11.30 -19.14 -10.63
CA LYS A 55 10.56 -19.80 -9.55
C LYS A 55 9.08 -19.86 -9.93
N GLN A 56 8.54 -21.07 -10.02
CA GLN A 56 7.14 -21.28 -10.37
C GLN A 56 6.19 -20.73 -9.31
N PRO A 57 4.95 -20.33 -9.68
CA PRO A 57 3.97 -19.82 -8.73
C PRO A 57 3.66 -20.81 -7.60
N GLU A 58 3.50 -20.29 -6.38
CA GLU A 58 3.24 -21.08 -5.17
C GLU A 58 1.88 -20.74 -4.55
N LEU A 59 1.28 -21.72 -3.90
CA LEU A 59 0.06 -21.49 -3.12
C LEU A 59 0.42 -20.96 -1.73
N HIS A 60 -0.17 -19.82 -1.38
CA HIS A 60 -0.18 -19.29 -0.03
C HIS A 60 -1.56 -19.47 0.60
N ASN A 61 -1.72 -19.04 1.86
CA ASN A 61 -2.99 -19.24 2.57
C ASN A 61 -4.16 -18.58 1.86
N ASN A 62 -3.97 -17.39 1.26
CA ASN A 62 -5.05 -16.57 0.73
C ASN A 62 -4.85 -16.18 -0.76
N CYS A 63 -3.79 -16.62 -1.40
CA CYS A 63 -3.43 -16.22 -2.76
C CYS A 63 -2.54 -17.25 -3.45
N VAL A 64 -2.42 -17.11 -4.76
CA VAL A 64 -1.33 -17.70 -5.54
C VAL A 64 -0.25 -16.63 -5.71
N ARG A 65 0.99 -16.91 -5.31
CA ARG A 65 2.10 -15.97 -5.41
C ARG A 65 2.95 -16.25 -6.64
N VAL A 66 3.12 -15.25 -7.49
CA VAL A 66 4.02 -15.24 -8.64
C VAL A 66 5.30 -14.48 -8.27
N PHE A 67 6.46 -15.04 -8.59
CA PHE A 67 7.76 -14.49 -8.20
C PHE A 67 8.48 -13.91 -9.42
N TYR A 68 8.97 -12.68 -9.30
CA TYR A 68 9.75 -12.01 -10.34
C TYR A 68 11.23 -11.94 -9.96
N ALA A 69 12.11 -12.06 -10.95
CA ALA A 69 13.55 -12.15 -10.75
C ALA A 69 14.13 -10.88 -10.11
N GLU A 70 13.48 -9.75 -10.31
CA GLU A 70 13.83 -8.44 -9.77
C GLU A 70 13.53 -8.30 -8.28
N GLY A 71 12.89 -9.29 -7.64
CA GLY A 71 12.67 -9.36 -6.19
C GLY A 71 11.24 -9.08 -5.71
N HIS A 72 10.34 -8.62 -6.59
CA HIS A 72 8.92 -8.43 -6.25
C HIS A 72 8.11 -9.72 -6.44
N HIS A 73 6.91 -9.72 -5.87
CA HIS A 73 5.91 -10.75 -6.11
C HIS A 73 4.54 -10.14 -6.42
N VAL A 74 3.76 -10.89 -7.20
CA VAL A 74 2.35 -10.63 -7.43
C VAL A 74 1.55 -11.70 -6.70
N ASP A 75 0.74 -11.29 -5.75
CA ASP A 75 -0.24 -12.13 -5.07
C ASP A 75 -1.55 -12.07 -5.84
N VAL A 76 -2.02 -13.23 -6.28
CA VAL A 76 -3.27 -13.42 -7.03
C VAL A 76 -4.30 -14.06 -6.10
N PRO A 77 -5.01 -13.28 -5.28
CA PRO A 77 -6.14 -13.78 -4.51
C PRO A 77 -7.27 -14.22 -5.46
N CYS A 78 -7.86 -15.36 -5.18
CA CYS A 78 -8.89 -15.96 -6.02
C CYS A 78 -10.26 -15.77 -5.36
N TYR A 79 -11.16 -15.07 -6.02
CA TYR A 79 -12.49 -14.76 -5.52
C TYR A 79 -13.58 -15.49 -6.30
N ARG A 80 -14.70 -15.76 -5.65
CA ARG A 80 -15.95 -16.10 -6.33
C ARG A 80 -17.06 -15.14 -5.96
N LYS A 81 -17.88 -14.78 -6.96
CA LYS A 81 -19.10 -14.01 -6.79
C LYS A 81 -20.30 -14.92 -6.67
N LEU A 82 -21.14 -14.65 -5.69
CA LEU A 82 -22.45 -15.27 -5.50
C LEU A 82 -23.52 -14.24 -5.82
N ASP A 83 -24.62 -14.70 -6.40
CA ASP A 83 -25.72 -13.83 -6.86
C ASP A 83 -25.19 -12.64 -7.70
N ALA A 84 -24.21 -12.93 -8.56
CA ALA A 84 -23.51 -11.93 -9.37
C ALA A 84 -24.50 -11.11 -10.20
N ASP A 85 -24.21 -9.82 -10.36
CA ASP A 85 -25.04 -8.87 -11.12
C ASP A 85 -26.44 -8.63 -10.52
N THR A 86 -26.62 -8.95 -9.22
CA THR A 86 -27.85 -8.64 -8.46
C THR A 86 -27.56 -7.72 -7.27
N ASP A 87 -28.63 -7.23 -6.64
CA ASP A 87 -28.59 -6.44 -5.39
C ASP A 87 -28.08 -7.24 -4.18
N LYS A 88 -27.99 -8.57 -4.32
CA LYS A 88 -27.52 -9.49 -3.29
C LYS A 88 -26.11 -10.01 -3.57
N GLU A 89 -25.41 -9.46 -4.56
CA GLU A 89 -24.04 -9.88 -4.88
C GLU A 89 -23.16 -9.82 -3.63
N TRP A 90 -22.48 -10.93 -3.34
CA TRP A 90 -21.43 -10.97 -2.34
C TRP A 90 -20.28 -11.86 -2.79
N GLN A 91 -19.13 -11.65 -2.18
CA GLN A 91 -17.87 -12.20 -2.64
C GLN A 91 -17.24 -13.07 -1.56
N GLU A 92 -16.61 -14.15 -1.99
CA GLU A 92 -15.81 -15.02 -1.13
C GLU A 92 -14.40 -15.17 -1.67
N LEU A 93 -13.42 -15.08 -0.78
CA LEU A 93 -12.02 -15.38 -1.03
C LEU A 93 -11.78 -16.88 -0.84
N ALA A 94 -11.10 -17.50 -1.81
CA ALA A 94 -10.56 -18.83 -1.66
C ALA A 94 -9.30 -18.82 -0.78
N GLY A 95 -9.40 -19.42 0.40
CA GLY A 95 -8.29 -19.61 1.32
C GLY A 95 -8.00 -21.08 1.63
N ALA A 96 -6.93 -21.32 2.38
CA ALA A 96 -6.51 -22.66 2.83
C ALA A 96 -7.60 -23.37 3.64
N ASP A 97 -8.42 -22.61 4.37
CA ASP A 97 -9.49 -23.12 5.23
C ASP A 97 -10.87 -23.15 4.54
N GLY A 98 -10.94 -22.86 3.23
CA GLY A 98 -12.18 -22.81 2.46
C GLY A 98 -12.50 -21.41 1.92
N PHE A 99 -13.73 -21.26 1.44
CA PHE A 99 -14.24 -19.96 0.97
C PHE A 99 -14.68 -19.14 2.18
N THR A 100 -14.21 -17.89 2.26
CA THR A 100 -14.58 -16.95 3.33
C THR A 100 -15.11 -15.66 2.73
N ALA A 101 -16.21 -15.13 3.26
CA ALA A 101 -16.76 -13.85 2.84
C ALA A 101 -15.69 -12.74 2.87
N SER A 102 -15.45 -12.09 1.74
CA SER A 102 -14.44 -11.05 1.59
C SER A 102 -14.76 -10.18 0.38
N ASP A 103 -14.99 -8.89 0.61
CA ASP A 103 -15.10 -7.89 -0.46
C ASP A 103 -13.83 -7.03 -0.48
N PRO A 104 -12.83 -7.33 -1.32
CA PRO A 104 -11.62 -6.52 -1.43
C PRO A 104 -11.89 -5.12 -1.99
N THR A 105 -13.04 -4.90 -2.65
CA THR A 105 -13.42 -3.59 -3.18
C THR A 105 -14.00 -2.69 -2.10
N GLU A 106 -14.49 -3.24 -0.98
CA GLU A 106 -15.02 -2.49 0.16
C GLU A 106 -13.97 -1.50 0.70
N ILE A 107 -12.73 -1.97 0.91
CA ILE A 107 -11.63 -1.13 1.41
C ILE A 107 -11.28 -0.03 0.40
N ASN A 108 -11.28 -0.35 -0.90
CA ASN A 108 -10.96 0.61 -1.95
C ASN A 108 -12.00 1.74 -2.00
N ARG A 109 -13.29 1.38 -2.02
CA ARG A 109 -14.40 2.36 -2.03
C ARG A 109 -14.36 3.22 -0.78
N TRP A 110 -14.32 2.60 0.40
CA TRP A 110 -14.25 3.29 1.69
C TRP A 110 -13.09 4.30 1.74
N PHE A 111 -11.90 3.89 1.31
CA PHE A 111 -10.73 4.77 1.38
C PHE A 111 -10.83 5.92 0.36
N LEU A 112 -11.38 5.67 -0.83
CA LEU A 112 -11.60 6.71 -1.84
C LEU A 112 -12.64 7.72 -1.38
N ASP A 113 -13.76 7.26 -0.83
CA ASP A 113 -14.80 8.11 -0.23
C ASP A 113 -14.21 8.95 0.91
N ARG A 114 -13.32 8.36 1.71
CA ARG A 114 -12.64 9.08 2.78
C ARG A 114 -11.72 10.17 2.27
N VAL A 115 -10.96 9.90 1.21
CA VAL A 115 -10.11 10.89 0.54
C VAL A 115 -10.96 12.04 0.01
N GLU A 116 -12.08 11.75 -0.66
CA GLU A 116 -12.99 12.77 -1.17
C GLU A 116 -13.59 13.62 -0.04
N ALA A 117 -14.07 12.97 1.03
CA ALA A 117 -14.63 13.64 2.20
C ALA A 117 -13.62 14.58 2.86
N LEU A 118 -12.35 14.19 2.96
CA LEU A 118 -11.29 15.04 3.49
C LEU A 118 -10.97 16.22 2.57
N ASN A 119 -10.92 16.00 1.26
CA ASN A 119 -10.71 17.08 0.29
C ASN A 119 -11.83 18.13 0.34
N LYS A 120 -13.07 17.74 0.67
CA LYS A 120 -14.18 18.67 0.93
C LYS A 120 -13.99 19.50 2.20
N GLN A 121 -13.23 19.01 3.18
CA GLN A 121 -12.94 19.74 4.43
C GLN A 121 -11.79 20.73 4.24
N ARG A 122 -10.75 20.33 3.53
CA ARG A 122 -9.59 21.15 3.18
C ARG A 122 -8.99 20.62 1.90
N ASP A 123 -8.70 21.53 0.96
CA ASP A 123 -8.05 21.16 -0.29
C ASP A 123 -6.74 20.40 -0.03
N GLY A 124 -6.56 19.30 -0.76
CA GLY A 124 -5.40 18.41 -0.61
C GLY A 124 -5.35 17.55 0.66
N ALA A 125 -6.29 17.63 1.61
CA ALA A 125 -6.24 16.84 2.85
C ALA A 125 -6.36 15.32 2.61
N GLY A 126 -7.16 14.90 1.62
CA GLY A 126 -7.24 13.50 1.20
C GLY A 126 -5.93 13.02 0.54
N SER A 127 -5.25 13.89 -0.21
CA SER A 127 -3.91 13.60 -0.73
C SER A 127 -2.90 13.46 0.41
N GLN A 128 -2.97 14.33 1.41
CA GLN A 128 -2.13 14.23 2.61
C GLN A 128 -2.41 12.94 3.40
N LEU A 129 -3.65 12.46 3.49
CA LEU A 129 -3.94 11.15 4.10
C LEU A 129 -3.14 10.03 3.43
N ARG A 130 -3.04 10.03 2.10
CA ARG A 130 -2.20 9.05 1.37
C ARG A 130 -0.73 9.20 1.71
N VAL A 131 -0.23 10.43 1.84
CA VAL A 131 1.14 10.71 2.30
C VAL A 131 1.35 10.15 3.70
N MET A 132 0.43 10.39 4.64
CA MET A 132 0.51 9.88 6.01
C MET A 132 0.58 8.35 6.05
N VAL A 133 -0.22 7.66 5.24
CA VAL A 133 -0.16 6.19 5.12
C VAL A 133 1.21 5.74 4.60
N ARG A 134 1.73 6.39 3.56
CA ARG A 134 3.06 6.07 3.00
C ARG A 134 4.19 6.32 4.00
N LEU A 135 4.17 7.43 4.72
CA LEU A 135 5.16 7.74 5.76
C LEU A 135 5.09 6.71 6.91
N MET A 136 3.88 6.31 7.32
CA MET A 136 3.72 5.28 8.35
C MET A 136 4.25 3.92 7.89
N LYS A 137 3.99 3.54 6.63
CA LYS A 137 4.56 2.34 6.02
C LYS A 137 6.09 2.43 5.95
N ARG A 138 6.64 3.58 5.56
CA ARG A 138 8.10 3.80 5.54
C ARG A 138 8.71 3.65 6.92
N LEU A 139 8.10 4.25 7.96
CA LEU A 139 8.54 4.04 9.35
C LEU A 139 8.52 2.55 9.71
N ALA A 140 7.42 1.85 9.42
CA ALA A 140 7.29 0.42 9.72
C ALA A 140 8.33 -0.47 9.01
N ARG A 141 8.86 -0.02 7.87
CA ARG A 141 9.81 -0.78 7.03
C ARG A 141 11.26 -0.35 7.16
N SER A 142 11.49 0.85 7.69
CA SER A 142 12.81 1.48 7.77
C SER A 142 13.92 0.66 8.43
N ARG A 143 13.59 -0.38 9.23
CA ARG A 143 14.57 -1.26 9.89
C ARG A 143 14.55 -2.70 9.37
N GLY A 144 13.79 -2.97 8.31
CA GLY A 144 13.66 -4.30 7.70
C GLY A 144 13.26 -5.37 8.71
N GLU A 145 13.94 -6.51 8.66
CA GLU A 145 13.69 -7.69 9.49
C GLU A 145 13.92 -7.47 11.00
N ASN A 146 14.58 -6.37 11.39
CA ASN A 146 14.81 -6.08 12.80
C ASN A 146 13.52 -5.69 13.54
N TRP A 147 12.49 -5.24 12.82
CA TRP A 147 11.21 -4.82 13.41
C TRP A 147 10.05 -5.68 12.88
N ASP A 148 9.34 -6.35 13.80
CA ASP A 148 8.07 -7.01 13.47
C ASP A 148 6.93 -5.97 13.54
N MET A 149 6.68 -5.30 12.42
CA MET A 149 5.66 -4.24 12.33
C MET A 149 4.38 -4.77 11.66
N PRO A 150 3.20 -4.20 11.98
CA PRO A 150 1.95 -4.66 11.40
C PRO A 150 1.88 -4.34 9.90
N ASN A 151 1.09 -5.14 9.19
CA ASN A 151 0.94 -5.01 7.74
C ASN A 151 0.30 -3.68 7.31
N GLY A 152 0.39 -3.39 6.02
CA GLY A 152 -0.08 -2.14 5.43
C GLY A 152 -1.57 -1.86 5.64
N LEU A 153 -2.42 -2.89 5.76
CA LEU A 153 -3.85 -2.71 6.00
C LEU A 153 -4.10 -2.19 7.42
N LYS A 154 -3.52 -2.82 8.45
CA LYS A 154 -3.62 -2.34 9.84
C LYS A 154 -3.10 -0.91 9.99
N LEU A 155 -1.96 -0.61 9.36
CA LEU A 155 -1.40 0.74 9.36
C LEU A 155 -2.35 1.74 8.68
N THR A 156 -2.98 1.37 7.57
CA THR A 156 -3.95 2.24 6.88
C THR A 156 -5.16 2.56 7.76
N MET A 157 -5.71 1.56 8.46
CA MET A 157 -6.84 1.76 9.39
C MET A 157 -6.47 2.71 10.54
N LEU A 158 -5.29 2.51 11.13
CA LEU A 158 -4.79 3.35 12.22
C LEU A 158 -4.48 4.78 11.78
N VAL A 159 -3.92 4.95 10.58
CA VAL A 159 -3.67 6.28 10.02
C VAL A 159 -4.99 6.99 9.75
N GLU A 160 -6.00 6.35 9.17
CA GLU A 160 -7.31 6.99 8.97
C GLU A 160 -7.94 7.40 10.31
N GLU A 161 -7.85 6.55 11.33
CA GLU A 161 -8.36 6.85 12.67
C GLU A 161 -7.65 8.03 13.35
N CYS A 162 -6.33 8.11 13.19
CA CYS A 162 -5.47 9.01 13.97
C CYS A 162 -5.03 10.26 13.22
N ALA A 163 -5.05 10.29 11.88
CA ALA A 163 -4.51 11.41 11.12
C ALA A 163 -5.29 12.71 11.40
N PRO A 164 -4.59 13.81 11.68
CA PRO A 164 -5.21 15.13 11.72
C PRO A 164 -5.51 15.63 10.30
N SER A 165 -6.62 16.35 10.12
CA SER A 165 -7.02 16.89 8.80
C SER A 165 -6.66 18.38 8.60
N TYR A 166 -6.28 19.08 9.67
CA TYR A 166 -6.14 20.53 9.69
C TYR A 166 -4.69 21.04 9.54
N TYR A 167 -3.69 20.19 9.65
CA TYR A 167 -2.29 20.59 9.44
C TYR A 167 -1.95 20.61 7.94
N GLU A 168 -1.37 21.71 7.47
CA GLU A 168 -1.01 21.83 6.06
C GLU A 168 0.32 21.16 5.72
N ARG A 169 1.27 21.19 6.64
CA ARG A 169 2.59 20.60 6.43
C ARG A 169 2.60 19.12 6.78
N ASP A 170 3.18 18.31 5.91
CA ASP A 170 3.23 16.86 6.10
C ASP A 170 4.07 16.45 7.32
N ASP A 171 5.15 17.17 7.62
CA ASP A 171 6.00 16.87 8.78
C ASP A 171 5.28 17.12 10.11
N GLU A 172 4.53 18.21 10.20
CA GLU A 172 3.68 18.52 11.36
C GLU A 172 2.50 17.55 11.47
N ALA A 173 1.80 17.28 10.36
CA ALA A 173 0.71 16.31 10.33
C ALA A 173 1.16 14.92 10.77
N PHE A 174 2.36 14.49 10.34
CA PHE A 174 2.90 13.19 10.70
C PHE A 174 3.34 13.11 12.17
N TYR A 175 3.96 14.17 12.71
CA TYR A 175 4.27 14.24 14.16
C TYR A 175 2.99 14.07 15.00
N TRP A 176 1.94 14.81 14.67
CA TRP A 176 0.68 14.75 15.43
C TRP A 176 -0.11 13.45 15.20
N LEU A 177 0.01 12.85 14.02
CA LEU A 177 -0.44 11.48 13.78
C LEU A 177 0.26 10.50 14.74
N LEU A 178 1.59 10.52 14.84
CA LEU A 178 2.33 9.66 15.76
C LEU A 178 1.91 9.90 17.21
N SER A 179 1.75 11.17 17.61
CA SER A 179 1.29 11.54 18.97
C SER A 179 -0.08 10.95 19.29
N LYS A 180 -1.05 11.11 18.39
CA LYS A 180 -2.39 10.55 18.58
C LYS A 180 -2.38 9.02 18.52
N LEU A 181 -1.53 8.43 17.69
CA LEU A 181 -1.35 6.99 17.60
C LEU A 181 -0.72 6.40 18.88
N LYS A 182 0.27 7.08 19.50
CA LYS A 182 0.83 6.68 20.80
C LYS A 182 -0.24 6.59 21.87
N ALA A 183 -1.11 7.61 21.96
CA ALA A 183 -2.23 7.62 22.89
C ALA A 183 -3.23 6.48 22.57
N ARG A 184 -3.59 6.31 21.28
CA ARG A 184 -4.53 5.27 20.85
C ARG A 184 -4.04 3.85 21.16
N LEU A 185 -2.75 3.58 20.94
CA LEU A 185 -2.12 2.28 21.18
C LEU A 185 -1.82 2.03 22.67
N ALA A 186 -1.70 3.08 23.49
CA ALA A 186 -1.62 2.93 24.94
C ALA A 186 -2.93 2.39 25.52
N THR A 187 -4.07 2.76 24.93
CA THR A 187 -5.40 2.32 25.39
C THR A 187 -5.83 0.98 24.81
N ASN A 188 -5.60 0.74 23.52
CA ASN A 188 -6.04 -0.50 22.88
C ASN A 188 -5.13 -0.83 21.68
N LEU A 189 -4.68 -2.09 21.57
CA LEU A 189 -3.82 -2.54 20.46
C LEU A 189 -4.62 -3.17 19.32
N GLU A 190 -5.90 -3.45 19.54
CA GLU A 190 -6.76 -4.04 18.53
C GLU A 190 -7.10 -3.04 17.43
N VAL A 191 -7.12 -3.56 16.21
CA VAL A 191 -7.44 -2.81 14.99
C VAL A 191 -8.62 -3.49 14.31
N GLU A 192 -9.65 -2.71 14.02
CA GLU A 192 -10.84 -3.18 13.29
C GLU A 192 -10.77 -2.77 11.82
N ASN A 193 -11.47 -3.51 10.96
CA ASN A 193 -11.65 -3.13 9.57
C ASN A 193 -12.68 -1.98 9.48
N ARG A 194 -12.21 -0.74 9.46
CA ARG A 194 -13.05 0.48 9.42
C ARG A 194 -13.80 0.67 8.11
N ALA A 195 -13.48 -0.10 7.06
CA ALA A 195 -14.24 -0.09 5.81
C ALA A 195 -15.63 -0.71 5.97
N GLN A 196 -15.80 -1.58 6.97
CA GLN A 196 -17.06 -2.26 7.22
C GLN A 196 -18.08 -1.38 7.92
N THR A 197 -19.32 -1.48 7.44
CA THR A 197 -20.50 -0.82 8.03
C THR A 197 -21.20 -1.70 9.07
N LYS A 198 -20.91 -3.02 9.11
CA LYS A 198 -21.49 -3.96 10.08
C LYS A 198 -21.00 -3.69 11.50
N THR A 199 -21.81 -4.07 12.49
CA THR A 199 -21.47 -3.98 13.92
C THR A 199 -21.68 -5.33 14.61
N PRO A 200 -20.67 -5.88 15.32
CA PRO A 200 -19.30 -5.38 15.41
C PRO A 200 -18.55 -5.53 14.07
N ARG A 201 -17.57 -4.68 13.83
CA ARG A 201 -16.63 -4.82 12.71
C ARG A 201 -15.69 -5.99 12.95
N ASP A 202 -15.13 -6.54 11.87
CA ASP A 202 -14.12 -7.57 11.97
C ASP A 202 -12.82 -7.02 12.55
N LYS A 203 -12.19 -7.82 13.42
CA LYS A 203 -10.86 -7.52 13.96
C LYS A 203 -9.79 -7.97 12.97
N LEU A 204 -8.84 -7.10 12.68
CA LEU A 204 -7.64 -7.39 11.90
C LEU A 204 -6.51 -7.95 12.78
N THR A 205 -6.59 -7.72 14.09
CA THR A 205 -5.69 -8.31 15.10
C THR A 205 -6.21 -9.66 15.57
N LYS A 206 -5.29 -10.57 15.88
CA LYS A 206 -5.61 -11.93 16.35
C LYS A 206 -5.95 -11.93 17.85
N SER A 207 -5.36 -11.01 18.59
CA SER A 207 -5.51 -10.85 20.03
C SER A 207 -5.39 -9.39 20.46
N THR A 208 -5.62 -9.12 21.74
CA THR A 208 -5.42 -7.79 22.35
C THR A 208 -3.94 -7.41 22.52
N ASN A 209 -3.00 -8.31 22.26
CA ASN A 209 -1.56 -8.11 22.47
C ASN A 209 -0.71 -8.78 21.36
N ASP A 210 -1.16 -8.69 20.09
CA ASP A 210 -0.35 -9.14 18.96
C ASP A 210 1.05 -8.50 19.03
N ALA A 211 2.11 -9.32 18.90
CA ALA A 211 3.49 -8.87 19.09
C ALA A 211 3.84 -7.65 18.22
N ASN A 212 3.42 -7.66 16.95
CA ASN A 212 3.63 -6.54 16.05
C ASN A 212 2.91 -5.24 16.45
N MET A 213 1.78 -5.33 17.15
CA MET A 213 1.08 -4.15 17.65
C MET A 213 1.77 -3.58 18.90
N VAL A 214 2.32 -4.45 19.75
CA VAL A 214 3.17 -4.04 20.88
C VAL A 214 4.44 -3.35 20.37
N GLU A 215 5.08 -3.93 19.35
CA GLU A 215 6.26 -3.36 18.71
C GLU A 215 5.94 -1.99 18.09
N LEU A 216 4.84 -1.87 17.32
CA LEU A 216 4.38 -0.60 16.77
C LEU A 216 4.23 0.47 17.87
N ARG A 217 3.58 0.15 18.99
CA ARG A 217 3.42 1.08 20.12
C ARG A 217 4.77 1.57 20.64
N THR A 218 5.72 0.66 20.83
CA THR A 218 7.07 0.97 21.29
C THR A 218 7.78 1.90 20.30
N ARG A 219 7.80 1.55 19.01
CA ARG A 219 8.51 2.31 17.97
C ARG A 219 7.91 3.66 17.69
N VAL A 220 6.58 3.80 17.77
CA VAL A 220 5.92 5.12 17.71
C VAL A 220 6.32 5.99 18.90
N GLY A 221 6.45 5.40 20.09
CA GLY A 221 6.96 6.08 21.28
C GLY A 221 8.39 6.61 21.07
N GLU A 222 9.30 5.74 20.64
CA GLU A 222 10.69 6.10 20.36
C GLU A 222 10.82 7.18 19.26
N ALA A 223 10.00 7.08 18.21
CA ALA A 223 9.95 8.09 17.15
C ALA A 223 9.59 9.47 17.67
N LEU A 224 8.58 9.56 18.54
CA LEU A 224 8.20 10.83 19.17
C LEU A 224 9.32 11.37 20.04
N ASP A 225 9.97 10.53 20.84
CA ASP A 225 11.06 10.94 21.72
C ASP A 225 12.24 11.53 20.91
N LYS A 226 12.52 10.98 19.73
CA LYS A 226 13.52 11.52 18.79
C LYS A 226 13.08 12.84 18.16
N LEU A 227 11.79 12.99 17.86
CA LEU A 227 11.23 14.19 17.23
C LEU A 227 11.02 15.37 18.20
N LEU A 228 11.11 15.16 19.52
CA LEU A 228 10.97 16.24 20.52
C LEU A 228 11.90 17.43 20.26
N ILE A 229 13.10 17.19 19.70
CA ILE A 229 14.05 18.25 19.35
C ILE A 229 13.48 19.28 18.38
N LEU A 230 12.48 18.92 17.56
CA LEU A 230 11.83 19.83 16.62
C LEU A 230 11.05 20.95 17.31
N HIS A 231 10.68 20.77 18.57
CA HIS A 231 9.95 21.76 19.36
C HIS A 231 10.85 22.67 20.18
N HIS A 232 12.17 22.46 20.14
CA HIS A 232 13.11 23.32 20.84
C HIS A 232 13.34 24.61 20.05
N ALA A 233 13.27 25.76 20.73
CA ALA A 233 13.44 27.08 20.10
C ALA A 233 14.80 27.27 19.42
N ASP A 234 15.82 26.53 19.85
CA ASP A 234 17.18 26.59 19.33
C ASP A 234 17.51 25.46 18.33
N CYS A 235 16.53 24.61 17.99
CA CYS A 235 16.70 23.50 17.05
C CYS A 235 17.31 23.97 15.73
N LYS A 236 18.40 23.31 15.33
CA LYS A 236 19.10 23.57 14.07
C LYS A 236 18.70 22.56 13.02
N GLN A 237 18.87 22.96 11.75
CA GLN A 237 18.61 22.10 10.59
C GLN A 237 19.22 20.70 10.76
N LYS A 238 20.50 20.61 11.15
CA LYS A 238 21.18 19.32 11.34
C LYS A 238 20.46 18.41 12.34
N GLN A 239 20.02 18.95 13.48
CA GLN A 239 19.30 18.19 14.50
C GLN A 239 17.93 17.73 14.00
N ALA A 240 17.21 18.60 13.28
CA ALA A 240 15.93 18.23 12.67
C ALA A 240 16.11 17.12 11.62
N ARG A 241 17.18 17.19 10.81
CA ARG A 241 17.53 16.15 9.82
C ARG A 241 17.87 14.83 10.50
N GLU A 242 18.72 14.84 11.52
CA GLU A 242 19.08 13.64 12.29
C GLU A 242 17.85 12.98 12.95
N ALA A 243 16.91 13.78 13.46
CA ALA A 243 15.67 13.26 14.03
C ALA A 243 14.79 12.57 12.98
N TRP A 244 14.55 13.22 11.84
CA TRP A 244 13.76 12.62 10.76
C TRP A 244 14.48 11.45 10.07
N ASP A 245 15.80 11.50 9.97
CA ASP A 245 16.61 10.42 9.43
C ASP A 245 16.53 9.19 10.32
N TRP A 246 16.55 9.38 11.64
CA TRP A 246 16.26 8.27 12.55
C TRP A 246 14.88 7.68 12.25
N VAL A 247 13.83 8.50 12.12
CA VAL A 247 12.46 8.01 11.90
C VAL A 247 12.34 7.17 10.63
N PHE A 248 12.90 7.64 9.50
CA PHE A 248 12.65 7.02 8.20
C PHE A 248 13.80 6.16 7.67
N GLN A 249 14.99 6.22 8.28
CA GLN A 249 16.26 5.82 7.69
C GLN A 249 16.36 6.39 6.28
N SER A 250 16.73 7.65 6.11
CA SER A 250 16.42 8.37 4.86
C SER A 250 17.25 7.95 3.64
N ASP A 251 18.06 6.90 3.73
CA ASP A 251 18.93 6.36 2.66
C ASP A 251 19.81 7.45 2.01
N GLY A 252 20.34 8.36 2.84
CA GLY A 252 21.16 9.48 2.37
C GLY A 252 20.37 10.61 1.68
N PHE A 253 19.03 10.58 1.70
CA PHE A 253 18.18 11.62 1.12
C PHE A 253 18.56 13.02 1.63
N PHE A 254 18.75 13.17 2.94
CA PHE A 254 19.06 14.48 3.52
C PHE A 254 20.47 14.97 3.14
N GLU A 255 21.44 14.07 3.08
CA GLU A 255 22.79 14.40 2.61
C GLU A 255 22.77 14.85 1.14
N ALA A 256 22.06 14.10 0.28
CA ALA A 256 21.90 14.46 -1.13
C ALA A 256 21.17 15.81 -1.30
N TYR A 257 20.17 16.07 -0.47
CA TYR A 257 19.43 17.33 -0.47
C TYR A 257 20.29 18.52 -0.03
N ASP A 258 21.10 18.35 1.01
CA ASP A 258 21.96 19.40 1.54
C ASP A 258 23.13 19.70 0.58
N LYS A 259 23.60 18.69 -0.18
CA LYS A 259 24.64 18.86 -1.21
C LYS A 259 24.17 19.68 -2.41
N ASP A 260 22.97 19.40 -2.92
CA ASP A 260 22.39 20.14 -4.06
C ASP A 260 20.85 20.08 -4.02
N SER A 261 20.27 21.02 -3.28
CA SER A 261 18.82 21.06 -3.08
C SER A 261 18.04 21.35 -4.37
N ALA A 262 18.66 21.98 -5.39
CA ALA A 262 18.01 22.23 -6.67
C ALA A 262 17.92 20.93 -7.49
N LYS A 263 19.03 20.19 -7.57
CA LYS A 263 19.08 18.88 -8.23
C LYS A 263 18.19 17.85 -7.53
N ALA A 264 18.19 17.82 -6.20
CA ALA A 264 17.32 16.94 -5.43
C ALA A 264 15.84 17.21 -5.72
N ARG A 265 15.40 18.48 -5.64
CA ARG A 265 14.01 18.87 -5.98
C ARG A 265 13.64 18.52 -7.43
N ALA A 266 14.55 18.76 -8.38
CA ALA A 266 14.32 18.40 -9.78
C ALA A 266 14.16 16.88 -9.98
N LEU A 267 14.96 16.08 -9.28
CA LEU A 267 14.85 14.62 -9.29
C LEU A 267 13.50 14.15 -8.73
N PHE A 268 13.08 14.67 -7.57
CA PHE A 268 11.80 14.29 -6.96
C PHE A 268 10.60 14.71 -7.80
N SER A 269 10.65 15.90 -8.42
CA SER A 269 9.61 16.34 -9.33
C SER A 269 9.48 15.40 -10.53
N LYS A 270 10.60 14.95 -11.10
CA LYS A 270 10.60 13.96 -12.20
C LYS A 270 10.08 12.60 -11.75
N ALA A 271 10.53 12.10 -10.60
CA ALA A 271 10.04 10.84 -10.05
C ALA A 271 8.53 10.88 -9.76
N ALA A 272 8.02 11.99 -9.24
CA ALA A 272 6.60 12.19 -9.02
C ALA A 272 5.79 12.19 -10.33
N LEU A 273 6.32 12.79 -11.40
CA LEU A 273 5.70 12.74 -12.73
C LEU A 273 5.63 11.31 -13.28
N VAL A 274 6.73 10.54 -13.15
CA VAL A 274 6.78 9.14 -13.58
C VAL A 274 5.76 8.31 -12.80
N ASN A 275 5.76 8.41 -11.48
CA ASN A 275 4.84 7.66 -10.61
C ASN A 275 3.37 8.04 -10.81
N ALA A 276 3.10 9.26 -11.28
CA ALA A 276 1.75 9.70 -11.62
C ALA A 276 1.30 9.28 -13.04
N GLY A 277 2.16 8.63 -13.83
CA GLY A 277 1.89 8.35 -15.25
C GLY A 277 1.82 9.61 -16.11
N LEU A 278 2.41 10.71 -15.64
CA LEU A 278 2.38 12.03 -16.29
C LEU A 278 3.74 12.41 -16.88
N ALA A 279 4.66 11.46 -17.05
CA ALA A 279 6.00 11.73 -17.55
C ALA A 279 6.08 11.66 -19.09
N SER A 280 6.84 12.57 -19.68
CA SER A 280 7.25 12.53 -21.08
C SER A 280 8.74 12.88 -21.18
N THR A 281 9.41 12.44 -22.24
CA THR A 281 10.83 12.76 -22.47
C THR A 281 10.95 13.73 -23.63
N ASN A 282 11.51 14.92 -23.39
CA ASN A 282 11.70 15.94 -24.43
C ASN A 282 12.91 15.63 -25.33
N GLY A 283 13.08 16.40 -26.42
CA GLY A 283 14.20 16.22 -27.37
C GLY A 283 15.61 16.40 -26.79
N ALA A 284 15.74 16.86 -25.55
CA ALA A 284 17.00 16.93 -24.81
C ALA A 284 17.21 15.73 -23.85
N GLY A 285 16.34 14.71 -23.89
CA GLY A 285 16.40 13.55 -23.01
C GLY A 285 15.95 13.83 -21.57
N VAL A 286 15.19 14.91 -21.33
CA VAL A 286 14.77 15.32 -19.99
C VAL A 286 13.32 14.93 -19.74
N ILE A 287 13.07 14.28 -18.59
CA ILE A 287 11.71 14.01 -18.10
C ILE A 287 10.99 15.32 -17.78
N VAL A 288 9.84 15.51 -18.42
CA VAL A 288 8.91 16.65 -18.29
C VAL A 288 7.48 16.16 -18.11
N ARG A 289 6.55 17.05 -17.79
CA ARG A 289 5.13 16.72 -17.67
C ARG A 289 4.51 16.51 -19.05
N ALA A 290 3.72 15.45 -19.20
CA ALA A 290 2.88 15.20 -20.36
C ALA A 290 1.97 16.40 -20.61
N ALA A 291 1.84 16.81 -21.88
CA ALA A 291 1.09 17.96 -22.38
C ALA A 291 1.70 19.38 -22.17
N VAL A 292 2.89 19.53 -21.58
CA VAL A 292 3.52 20.86 -21.38
C VAL A 292 4.74 21.10 -22.30
N GLY A 293 5.14 20.13 -23.12
CA GLY A 293 6.24 20.29 -24.08
C GLY A 293 6.27 19.17 -25.12
N ALA A 294 6.99 19.40 -26.21
CA ALA A 294 7.20 18.46 -27.32
C ALA A 294 8.04 17.23 -26.91
N GLY A 295 7.60 16.53 -25.88
CA GLY A 295 8.18 15.29 -25.40
C GLY A 295 7.31 14.10 -25.76
N VAL A 296 7.96 12.99 -26.06
CA VAL A 296 7.30 11.71 -26.29
C VAL A 296 6.80 11.22 -24.93
N PRO A 297 5.50 10.92 -24.75
CA PRO A 297 5.00 10.30 -23.53
C PRO A 297 5.83 9.06 -23.20
N ASN A 298 6.27 8.97 -21.95
CA ASN A 298 6.88 7.73 -21.52
C ASN A 298 5.77 6.68 -21.56
N LEU A 299 6.01 5.57 -22.27
CA LEU A 299 5.09 4.45 -22.25
C LEU A 299 4.86 4.09 -20.78
N ALA A 300 3.58 3.96 -20.40
CA ALA A 300 3.26 3.22 -19.19
C ALA A 300 3.96 1.88 -19.31
N HIS A 301 4.62 1.42 -18.25
CA HIS A 301 5.17 0.08 -18.24
C HIS A 301 3.98 -0.88 -18.36
N SER A 302 3.68 -1.35 -19.57
CA SER A 302 2.86 -2.52 -19.78
C SER A 302 3.76 -3.70 -19.39
N PHE A 303 3.34 -4.45 -18.38
CA PHE A 303 3.91 -5.77 -18.18
C PHE A 303 3.63 -6.58 -19.46
N TYR A 304 4.56 -7.45 -19.85
CA TYR A 304 4.38 -8.34 -21.01
C TYR A 304 3.02 -9.03 -20.92
N GLY A 305 2.15 -8.84 -21.92
CA GLY A 305 0.80 -9.40 -21.96
C GLY A 305 -0.26 -8.54 -22.67
N ASP A 306 0.01 -7.25 -22.91
CA ASP A 306 -0.91 -6.33 -23.60
C ASP A 306 -0.72 -6.30 -25.14
N ASP A 307 -0.19 -7.38 -25.72
CA ASP A 307 -0.31 -7.60 -27.16
C ASP A 307 -1.75 -8.08 -27.42
N SER A 308 -2.65 -7.11 -27.53
CA SER A 308 -3.85 -7.27 -28.34
C SER A 308 -3.39 -7.50 -29.77
N ASP A 309 -3.12 -8.76 -30.11
CA ASP A 309 -3.16 -9.23 -31.49
C ASP A 309 -4.58 -8.99 -32.01
N GLU A 310 -4.81 -7.78 -32.52
CA GLU A 310 -5.77 -7.57 -33.59
C GLU A 310 -5.27 -8.38 -34.80
N GLN A 311 -5.63 -9.65 -34.85
CA GLN A 311 -5.68 -10.39 -36.11
C GLN A 311 -7.15 -10.58 -36.49
N SER A 312 -7.51 -9.83 -37.54
CA SER A 312 -8.67 -10.01 -38.40
C SER A 312 -8.86 -11.45 -38.87
#